data_AF-A0A5C6E454-F1
#
_entry.id   AF-A0A5C6E454-F1
#
_cell.length_a   1.000
_cell.length_b   1.000
_cell.length_c   1.000
_cell.angle_alpha   90.00
_cell.angle_beta   90.00
_cell.angle_gamma   90.00
#
_symmetry.space_group_name_H-M   'P 1'
#
loop_
_entity.id
_entity.type
_entity.pdbx_description
1 polymer ?
#
loop_
_entity_poly.entity_id
_entity_poly.type
_entity_poly.pdbx_seq_one_letter_code
_entity_poly.pdbx_strand_id
1 'polypeptide(L)'
;MATVPRPKLMTTRRTPTQRYASYAIATLLICAALFGLLYNAGSLFAAFQGAFDESPDIAQLPHFFTAFYVMSTICIVCYISIIVASVGLCLGSATCARLLAMLLLFEVLYFFAIGAMWTLPNAGRGIGAATGIANGGLMAQFILLMPIWIPIAFAFLGLYRQNPVFADDGTLT
;
A
#
# COMPACT_ATOMS: atom_id res chain seq x y z
N MET A 1 17.46 32.59 -36.55
CA MET A 1 16.62 31.51 -35.99
C MET A 1 16.33 31.91 -34.55
N ALA A 2 15.11 32.37 -34.25
CA ALA A 2 14.75 32.79 -32.89
C ALA A 2 14.63 31.55 -32.00
N THR A 3 15.34 31.52 -30.88
CA THR A 3 15.22 30.48 -29.85
C THR A 3 13.87 30.65 -29.16
N VAL A 4 12.92 29.77 -29.45
CA VAL A 4 11.64 29.69 -28.73
C VAL A 4 11.95 29.41 -27.25
N PRO A 5 11.57 30.30 -26.32
CA PRO A 5 11.78 30.06 -24.89
C PRO A 5 11.05 28.78 -24.51
N ARG A 6 11.79 27.78 -24.00
CA ARG A 6 11.17 26.57 -23.44
C ARG A 6 10.54 26.96 -22.11
N PRO A 7 9.23 26.74 -21.91
CA PRO A 7 8.61 27.00 -20.61
C PRO A 7 9.36 26.18 -19.55
N LYS A 8 9.93 26.87 -18.57
CA LYS A 8 10.52 26.21 -17.40
C LYS A 8 9.36 25.61 -16.62
N LEU A 9 9.32 24.28 -16.55
CA LEU A 9 8.36 23.54 -15.75
C LEU A 9 8.60 23.87 -14.26
N MET A 10 7.99 24.93 -13.76
CA MET A 10 7.94 25.21 -12.34
C MET A 10 6.83 24.35 -11.75
N THR A 11 7.21 23.32 -11.01
CA THR A 11 6.26 22.56 -10.17
C THR A 11 5.70 23.48 -9.10
N THR A 12 4.39 23.70 -9.08
CA THR A 12 3.75 24.47 -8.01
C THR A 12 4.08 23.82 -6.66
N ARG A 13 4.66 24.60 -5.73
CA ARG A 13 4.93 24.10 -4.37
C ARG A 13 3.60 23.77 -3.70
N ARG A 14 3.51 22.59 -3.08
CA ARG A 14 2.36 22.19 -2.26
C ARG A 14 2.07 23.26 -1.20
N THR A 15 0.79 23.54 -0.96
CA THR A 15 0.36 24.41 0.14
C THR A 15 0.80 23.82 1.49
N PRO A 16 0.95 24.63 2.55
CA PRO A 16 1.29 24.12 3.88
C PRO A 16 0.36 22.98 4.32
N THR A 17 -0.96 23.15 4.14
CA THR A 17 -1.98 22.13 4.45
C THR A 17 -1.74 20.82 3.69
N GLN A 18 -1.47 20.89 2.39
CA GLN A 18 -1.15 19.70 1.58
C GLN A 18 0.10 19.00 2.08
N ARG A 19 1.13 19.75 2.49
CA ARG A 19 2.39 19.17 3.02
C ARG A 19 2.16 18.48 4.35
N TYR A 20 1.51 19.14 5.31
CA TYR A 20 1.18 18.53 6.61
C TYR A 20 0.31 17.29 6.46
N ALA A 21 -0.74 17.34 5.64
CA ALA A 21 -1.58 16.19 5.37
C ALA A 21 -0.79 15.04 4.71
N SER A 22 0.11 15.36 3.77
CA SER A 22 0.99 14.36 3.14
C SER A 22 1.90 13.68 4.16
N TYR A 23 2.52 14.44 5.07
CA TYR A 23 3.37 13.88 6.12
C TYR A 23 2.58 13.03 7.10
N ALA A 24 1.39 13.48 7.51
CA ALA A 24 0.53 12.72 8.43
C ALA A 24 0.10 11.39 7.82
N ILE A 25 -0.43 11.41 6.59
CA ILE A 25 -0.88 10.20 5.89
C ILE A 25 0.31 9.26 5.61
N ALA A 26 1.44 9.79 5.14
CA ALA A 26 2.63 8.99 4.91
C ALA A 26 3.14 8.33 6.19
N THR A 27 3.14 9.06 7.32
CA THR A 27 3.54 8.52 8.62
C THR A 27 2.64 7.36 9.03
N LEU A 28 1.32 7.54 8.94
CA LEU A 28 0.34 6.49 9.26
C LEU A 28 0.55 5.24 8.40
N LEU A 29 0.70 5.42 7.09
CA LEU A 29 0.95 4.32 6.14
C LEU A 29 2.27 3.60 6.41
N ILE A 30 3.34 4.34 6.70
CA ILE A 30 4.64 3.75 7.03
C ILE A 30 4.55 2.96 8.34
N CYS A 31 3.95 3.52 9.39
CA CYS A 31 3.78 2.81 10.66
C CYS A 31 2.97 1.52 10.48
N ALA A 32 1.87 1.57 9.73
CA ALA A 32 1.06 0.39 9.48
C ALA A 32 1.78 -0.66 8.61
N ALA A 33 2.52 -0.22 7.58
CA ALA A 33 3.31 -1.12 6.74
C ALA A 33 4.48 -1.76 7.51
N LEU A 34 5.15 -1.02 8.41
CA LEU A 34 6.20 -1.55 9.27
C LEU A 34 5.65 -2.57 10.27
N PHE A 35 4.52 -2.27 10.91
CA PHE A 35 3.83 -3.25 11.75
C PHE A 35 3.47 -4.50 10.96
N GLY A 36 2.98 -4.31 9.73
CA GLY A 36 2.67 -5.37 8.79
C GLY A 36 3.88 -6.26 8.47
N LEU A 37 5.02 -5.66 8.14
CA LEU A 37 6.28 -6.35 7.88
C LEU A 37 6.78 -7.11 9.10
N LEU A 38 6.76 -6.49 10.28
CA LEU A 38 7.21 -7.13 11.52
C LEU A 38 6.36 -8.35 11.85
N TYR A 39 5.03 -8.23 11.74
CA TYR A 39 4.11 -9.35 11.93
C TYR A 39 4.39 -10.47 10.93
N ASN A 40 4.49 -10.15 9.64
CA ASN A 40 4.69 -11.16 8.60
C ASN A 40 6.07 -11.84 8.71
N ALA A 41 7.11 -11.08 9.06
CA ALA A 41 8.44 -11.61 9.34
C ALA A 41 8.42 -12.58 10.54
N GLY A 42 7.68 -12.24 11.61
CA GLY A 42 7.49 -13.15 12.75
C GLY A 42 6.79 -14.45 12.35
N SER A 43 5.72 -14.37 11.57
CA SER A 43 5.04 -15.56 11.03
C SER A 43 5.93 -16.41 10.13
N LEU A 44 6.73 -15.79 9.26
CA LEU A 44 7.68 -16.51 8.39
C LEU A 44 8.79 -17.18 9.20
N PHE A 45 9.32 -16.49 10.22
CA PHE A 45 10.33 -17.06 11.09
C PHE A 45 9.79 -18.28 11.83
N ALA A 46 8.57 -18.20 12.37
CA ALA A 46 7.89 -19.35 12.97
C ALA A 46 7.70 -20.50 11.98
N ALA A 47 7.34 -20.20 10.72
CA ALA A 47 7.22 -21.19 9.66
C ALA A 47 8.55 -21.91 9.38
N PHE A 48 9.65 -21.16 9.25
CA PHE A 48 10.97 -21.73 9.00
C PHE A 48 11.54 -22.53 10.18
N GLN A 49 11.08 -22.26 11.40
CA GLN A 49 11.40 -23.05 12.58
C GLN A 49 10.56 -24.34 12.69
N GLY A 50 9.63 -24.60 11.76
CA GLY A 50 8.79 -25.79 11.76
C GLY A 50 7.57 -25.70 12.69
N ALA A 51 7.27 -24.53 13.26
CA ALA A 51 6.16 -24.38 14.22
C ALA A 51 4.79 -24.74 13.62
N PHE A 52 4.63 -24.63 12.30
CA PHE A 52 3.40 -25.01 11.60
C PHE A 52 3.32 -26.50 11.27
N ASP A 53 4.47 -27.15 11.05
CA ASP A 53 4.56 -28.59 10.85
C ASP A 53 4.32 -29.37 12.15
N GLU A 54 4.75 -28.80 13.28
CA GLU A 54 4.52 -29.37 14.62
C GLU A 54 3.08 -29.18 15.12
N SER A 55 2.30 -28.29 14.51
CA SER A 55 0.91 -28.04 14.88
C SER A 55 -0.03 -29.02 14.15
N PRO A 56 -0.69 -29.96 14.84
CA PRO A 56 -1.57 -30.93 14.20
C PRO A 56 -2.79 -30.29 13.52
N ASP A 57 -3.21 -29.12 13.99
CA ASP A 57 -4.32 -28.36 13.42
C ASP A 57 -3.96 -27.63 12.12
N ILE A 58 -2.67 -27.31 11.91
CA ILE A 58 -2.19 -26.56 10.74
C ILE A 58 -1.60 -27.50 9.69
N ALA A 59 -0.77 -28.47 10.10
CA ALA A 59 -0.08 -29.38 9.21
C ALA A 59 -1.04 -30.21 8.34
N GLN A 60 -2.26 -30.46 8.82
CA GLN A 60 -3.28 -31.22 8.11
C GLN A 60 -4.15 -30.37 7.16
N LEU A 61 -4.02 -29.04 7.19
CA LEU A 61 -4.86 -28.16 6.38
C LEU A 61 -4.41 -28.17 4.91
N PRO A 62 -5.30 -28.58 3.97
CA PRO A 62 -4.96 -28.58 2.55
C PRO A 62 -4.58 -27.18 2.07
N HIS A 63 -3.52 -27.09 1.27
CA HIS A 63 -3.03 -25.86 0.65
C HIS A 63 -2.59 -24.75 1.61
N PHE A 64 -2.51 -25.00 2.93
CA PHE A 64 -2.13 -23.99 3.91
C PHE A 64 -0.77 -23.36 3.60
N PHE A 65 0.30 -24.16 3.47
CA PHE A 65 1.65 -23.65 3.24
C PHE A 65 1.76 -22.85 1.94
N THR A 66 1.20 -23.38 0.85
CA THR A 66 1.20 -22.67 -0.44
C THR A 66 0.47 -21.33 -0.32
N ALA A 67 -0.72 -21.31 0.29
CA ALA A 67 -1.47 -20.08 0.51
C ALA A 67 -0.70 -19.11 1.40
N PHE A 68 -0.10 -19.58 2.50
CA PHE A 68 0.66 -18.79 3.45
C PHE A 68 1.87 -18.11 2.80
N TYR A 69 2.70 -18.84 2.05
CA TYR A 69 3.88 -18.27 1.40
C TYR A 69 3.52 -17.30 0.27
N VAL A 70 2.49 -17.61 -0.52
CA VAL A 70 2.00 -16.73 -1.59
C VAL A 70 1.46 -15.42 -1.00
N MET A 71 0.59 -15.51 0.00
CA MET A 71 0.04 -14.34 0.68
C MET A 71 1.15 -13.51 1.33
N SER A 72 2.04 -14.14 2.08
CA SER A 72 3.16 -13.44 2.75
C SER A 72 4.05 -12.69 1.75
N THR A 73 4.34 -13.31 0.60
CA THR A 73 5.11 -12.64 -0.47
C THR A 73 4.39 -11.41 -1.00
N ILE A 74 3.09 -11.52 -1.30
CA ILE A 74 2.27 -10.40 -1.78
C ILE A 74 2.27 -9.27 -0.73
N CYS A 75 2.07 -9.59 0.54
CA CYS A 75 2.02 -8.62 1.63
C CYS A 75 3.35 -7.87 1.79
N ILE A 76 4.47 -8.60 1.82
CA ILE A 76 5.81 -8.00 1.91
C ILE A 76 6.04 -7.02 0.77
N VAL A 77 5.71 -7.41 -0.47
CA VAL A 77 5.83 -6.54 -1.64
C VAL A 77 4.95 -5.28 -1.49
N CYS A 78 3.71 -5.43 -1.02
CA CYS A 78 2.80 -4.30 -0.79
C CYS A 78 3.35 -3.36 0.28
N TYR A 79 3.79 -3.86 1.43
CA TYR A 79 4.33 -3.03 2.51
C TYR A 79 5.57 -2.25 2.08
N ILE A 80 6.53 -2.90 1.41
CA ILE A 80 7.72 -2.22 0.90
C ILE A 80 7.32 -1.13 -0.10
N SER A 81 6.40 -1.44 -1.02
CA SER A 81 5.90 -0.48 -2.01
C SER A 81 5.19 0.70 -1.36
N ILE A 82 4.39 0.47 -0.31
CA ILE A 82 3.72 1.52 0.47
C ILE A 82 4.74 2.41 1.17
N ILE A 83 5.79 1.84 1.78
CA ILE A 83 6.84 2.62 2.44
C ILE A 83 7.55 3.52 1.43
N VAL A 84 8.01 2.95 0.31
CA VAL A 84 8.71 3.71 -0.74
C VAL A 84 7.82 4.80 -1.33
N ALA A 85 6.56 4.48 -1.66
CA ALA A 85 5.63 5.46 -2.20
C ALA A 85 5.22 6.53 -1.18
N SER A 86 5.18 6.20 0.12
CA SER A 86 4.93 7.17 1.20
C SER A 86 6.08 8.17 1.34
N VAL A 87 7.33 7.72 1.23
CA VAL A 87 8.50 8.62 1.15
C VAL A 87 8.40 9.51 -0.08
N GLY A 88 8.05 8.97 -1.24
CA GLY A 88 7.83 9.76 -2.45
C GLY A 88 6.69 10.77 -2.32
N LEU A 89 5.62 10.44 -1.58
CA LEU A 89 4.54 11.37 -1.24
C LEU A 89 5.07 12.54 -0.40
N CYS A 90 5.90 12.29 0.60
CA CYS A 90 6.56 13.31 1.41
C CYS A 90 7.45 14.26 0.58
N LEU A 91 8.05 13.75 -0.50
CA LEU A 91 8.86 14.50 -1.45
C LEU A 91 8.05 15.30 -2.47
N GLY A 92 6.72 15.25 -2.41
CA GLY A 92 5.85 16.03 -3.30
C GLY A 92 5.39 15.28 -4.55
N SER A 93 5.72 14.01 -4.73
CA SER A 93 5.40 13.26 -5.95
C SER A 93 3.90 12.91 -6.05
N ALA A 94 3.24 13.44 -7.09
CA ALA A 94 1.87 13.06 -7.42
C ALA A 94 1.78 11.63 -7.96
N THR A 95 2.83 11.12 -8.62
CA THR A 95 2.90 9.73 -9.08
C THR A 95 2.86 8.79 -7.88
N CYS A 96 3.59 9.09 -6.82
CA CYS A 96 3.58 8.29 -5.59
C CYS A 96 2.22 8.35 -4.89
N ALA A 97 1.52 9.50 -4.91
CA ALA A 97 0.13 9.58 -4.41
C ALA A 97 -0.81 8.64 -5.19
N ARG A 98 -0.69 8.59 -6.53
CA ARG A 98 -1.47 7.66 -7.37
C ARG A 98 -1.11 6.20 -7.09
N LEU A 99 0.18 5.89 -6.98
CA LEU A 99 0.65 4.54 -6.66
C LEU A 99 0.12 4.07 -5.31
N LEU A 100 0.17 4.90 -4.27
CA LEU A 100 -0.41 4.59 -2.97
C LEU A 100 -1.91 4.29 -3.06
N ALA A 101 -2.66 5.12 -3.79
CA ALA A 101 -4.10 4.88 -3.97
C ALA A 101 -4.38 3.58 -4.73
N MET A 102 -3.58 3.26 -5.75
CA MET A 102 -3.71 2.00 -6.50
C MET A 102 -3.31 0.78 -5.66
N LEU A 103 -2.27 0.88 -4.82
CA LEU A 103 -1.86 -0.18 -3.90
C LEU A 103 -2.95 -0.45 -2.86
N LEU A 104 -3.52 0.59 -2.27
CA LEU A 104 -4.62 0.46 -1.32
C LEU A 104 -5.88 -0.15 -1.97
N LEU A 105 -6.21 0.25 -3.20
CA LEU A 105 -7.31 -0.37 -3.95
C LEU A 105 -7.01 -1.85 -4.27
N PHE A 106 -5.77 -2.15 -4.66
CA PHE A 106 -5.33 -3.52 -4.89
C PHE A 106 -5.49 -4.36 -3.63
N GLU A 107 -5.08 -3.87 -2.46
CA GLU A 107 -5.24 -4.57 -1.20
C GLU A 107 -6.72 -4.90 -0.92
N VAL A 108 -7.64 -3.97 -1.17
CA VAL A 108 -9.08 -4.22 -1.02
C VAL A 108 -9.53 -5.38 -1.92
N LEU A 109 -9.17 -5.32 -3.20
CA LEU A 109 -9.53 -6.37 -4.17
C LEU A 109 -8.89 -7.72 -3.81
N TYR A 110 -7.65 -7.70 -3.35
CA TYR A 110 -6.91 -8.88 -2.87
C TYR A 110 -7.62 -9.54 -1.68
N PHE A 111 -8.05 -8.77 -0.68
CA PHE A 111 -8.80 -9.31 0.46
C PHE A 111 -10.16 -9.89 0.04
N PHE A 112 -10.88 -9.24 -0.87
CA PHE A 112 -12.12 -9.78 -1.42
C PHE A 112 -11.88 -11.11 -2.17
N ALA A 113 -10.83 -11.18 -2.99
CA ALA A 113 -10.47 -12.39 -3.71
C ALA A 113 -10.15 -13.55 -2.75
N ILE A 114 -9.39 -13.29 -1.69
CA ILE A 114 -9.11 -14.30 -0.66
C ILE A 114 -10.38 -14.72 0.06
N GLY A 115 -11.23 -13.77 0.47
CA GLY A 115 -12.50 -14.06 1.13
C GLY A 115 -13.42 -14.95 0.27
N ALA A 116 -13.43 -14.74 -1.05
CA ALA A 116 -14.14 -15.62 -1.97
C ALA A 116 -13.57 -17.04 -1.97
N MET A 117 -12.24 -17.19 -1.93
CA MET A 117 -11.57 -18.51 -1.90
C MET A 117 -11.87 -19.32 -0.62
N TRP A 118 -12.29 -18.67 0.47
CA TRP A 118 -12.70 -19.38 1.69
C TRP A 118 -13.92 -20.28 1.48
N THR A 119 -14.71 -20.01 0.44
CA THR A 119 -15.91 -20.82 0.10
C THR A 119 -15.59 -22.13 -0.61
N LEU A 120 -14.31 -22.38 -0.95
CA LEU A 120 -13.90 -23.60 -1.63
C LEU A 120 -13.96 -24.82 -0.69
N PRO A 121 -14.69 -25.89 -1.04
CA PRO A 121 -15.00 -26.99 -0.11
C PRO A 121 -13.78 -27.77 0.39
N ASN A 122 -12.68 -27.83 -0.37
CA ASN A 122 -11.48 -28.60 -0.02
C ASN A 122 -10.25 -27.75 0.33
N ALA A 123 -10.29 -26.44 0.07
CA ALA A 123 -9.14 -25.55 0.25
C ALA A 123 -9.46 -24.34 1.16
N GLY A 124 -10.74 -23.98 1.30
CA GLY A 124 -11.16 -22.76 1.96
C GLY A 124 -10.73 -22.64 3.41
N ARG A 125 -10.72 -23.75 4.16
CA ARG A 125 -10.24 -23.78 5.55
C ARG A 125 -8.74 -23.49 5.65
N GLY A 126 -7.91 -24.12 4.82
CA GLY A 126 -6.47 -23.89 4.81
C GLY A 126 -6.10 -22.48 4.34
N ILE A 127 -6.80 -21.99 3.31
CA ILE A 127 -6.66 -20.60 2.83
C ILE A 127 -7.09 -19.61 3.93
N GLY A 128 -8.20 -19.86 4.62
CA GLY A 128 -8.67 -19.00 5.72
C GLY A 128 -7.70 -18.92 6.89
N ALA A 129 -7.16 -20.07 7.33
CA ALA A 129 -6.13 -20.10 8.36
C ALA A 129 -4.86 -19.35 7.92
N ALA A 130 -4.39 -19.60 6.69
CA ALA A 130 -3.25 -18.89 6.11
C ALA A 130 -3.50 -17.39 6.01
N THR A 131 -4.73 -16.97 5.71
CA THR A 131 -5.12 -15.56 5.64
C THR A 131 -4.89 -14.86 6.99
N GLY A 132 -5.32 -15.48 8.09
CA GLY A 132 -5.12 -14.93 9.43
C GLY A 132 -3.65 -14.75 9.78
N ILE A 133 -2.83 -15.78 9.51
CA ILE A 133 -1.41 -15.82 9.90
C ILE A 133 -0.52 -14.97 8.98
N ALA A 134 -0.83 -14.89 7.69
CA ALA A 134 -0.06 -14.09 6.72
C ALA A 134 -0.50 -12.61 6.74
N ASN A 135 -1.80 -12.33 6.85
CA ASN A 135 -2.35 -10.98 6.65
C ASN A 135 -2.71 -10.25 7.96
N GLY A 136 -2.49 -10.83 9.15
CA GLY A 136 -2.80 -10.17 10.42
C GLY A 136 -2.16 -8.78 10.58
N GLY A 137 -0.99 -8.56 9.97
CA GLY A 137 -0.34 -7.25 9.90
C GLY A 137 -1.02 -6.23 8.96
N LEU A 138 -1.62 -6.70 7.86
CA LEU A 138 -2.35 -5.89 6.87
C LEU A 138 -3.69 -5.42 7.43
N MET A 139 -4.29 -6.19 8.33
CA MET A 139 -5.57 -5.88 8.98
C MET A 139 -5.54 -4.54 9.73
N ALA A 140 -4.39 -4.05 10.20
CA ALA A 140 -4.29 -2.72 10.80
C ALA A 140 -4.73 -1.61 9.83
N GLN A 141 -4.40 -1.73 8.54
CA GLN A 141 -4.81 -0.75 7.53
C GLN A 141 -6.30 -0.79 7.24
N PHE A 142 -6.86 -2.00 7.19
CA PHE A 142 -8.28 -2.23 6.99
C PHE A 142 -9.14 -1.79 8.17
N ILE A 143 -8.70 -2.06 9.41
CA ILE A 143 -9.40 -1.63 10.63
C ILE A 143 -9.50 -0.10 10.68
N LEU A 144 -8.44 0.59 10.27
CA LEU A 144 -8.42 2.05 10.19
C LEU A 144 -9.12 2.60 8.94
N LEU A 145 -9.73 1.74 8.11
CA LEU A 145 -10.40 2.05 6.85
C LEU A 145 -9.55 2.89 5.88
N MET A 146 -8.22 2.82 6.03
CA MET A 146 -7.26 3.60 5.26
C MET A 146 -7.42 3.43 3.75
N PRO A 147 -7.69 2.21 3.22
CA PRO A 147 -7.89 2.05 1.79
C PRO A 147 -9.08 2.83 1.21
N ILE A 148 -10.06 3.22 2.02
CA ILE A 148 -11.24 3.96 1.58
C ILE A 148 -10.97 5.47 1.64
N TRP A 149 -10.57 5.99 2.79
CA TRP A 149 -10.53 7.43 2.99
C TRP A 149 -9.24 8.08 2.46
N ILE A 150 -8.10 7.38 2.38
CA ILE A 150 -6.85 7.97 1.88
C ILE A 150 -6.95 8.39 0.41
N PRO A 151 -7.44 7.55 -0.52
CA PRO A 151 -7.62 7.98 -1.92
C PRO A 151 -8.56 9.19 -2.05
N ILE A 152 -9.63 9.21 -1.25
CA ILE A 152 -10.59 10.33 -1.21
C ILE A 152 -9.90 11.60 -0.71
N ALA A 153 -9.14 11.52 0.39
CA ALA A 153 -8.38 12.64 0.92
C ALA A 153 -7.36 13.18 -0.10
N PHE A 154 -6.67 12.29 -0.83
CA PHE A 154 -5.75 12.70 -1.90
C PHE A 154 -6.46 13.45 -3.03
N ALA A 155 -7.66 13.02 -3.41
CA ALA A 155 -8.48 13.71 -4.41
C ALA A 155 -8.88 15.11 -3.94
N PHE A 156 -9.44 15.22 -2.72
CA PHE A 156 -9.86 16.51 -2.15
C PHE A 156 -8.71 17.48 -1.95
N LEU A 157 -7.55 16.99 -1.51
CA LEU A 157 -6.35 17.80 -1.34
C LEU A 157 -5.63 18.10 -2.67
N GLY A 158 -6.10 17.55 -3.80
CA GLY A 158 -5.49 17.75 -5.11
C GLY A 158 -4.10 17.12 -5.25
N LEU A 159 -3.75 16.12 -4.43
CA LEU A 159 -2.41 15.51 -4.39
C LEU A 159 -2.09 14.68 -5.63
N TYR A 160 -3.11 14.32 -6.43
CA TYR A 160 -2.94 13.65 -7.71
C TYR A 160 -2.53 14.58 -8.85
N ARG A 161 -2.63 15.91 -8.70
CA ARG A 161 -2.29 16.85 -9.77
C ARG A 161 -0.81 17.19 -9.71
N GLN A 162 -0.12 16.98 -10.82
CA GLN A 162 1.09 17.75 -11.11
C GLN A 162 0.57 19.08 -11.65
N ASN A 163 0.77 20.18 -10.94
CA ASN A 163 0.42 21.49 -11.48
C ASN A 163 1.64 22.03 -12.24
N PRO A 164 1.67 21.98 -13.59
CA PRO A 164 2.63 22.75 -14.36
C PRO A 164 2.27 24.23 -14.21
N VAL A 165 3.19 25.05 -13.69
CA VAL A 165 3.09 26.50 -13.83
C VAL A 165 3.72 26.84 -15.18
N PHE A 166 2.91 27.32 -16.11
CA PHE A 166 3.43 28.01 -17.28
C PHE A 166 4.00 29.34 -16.77
N ALA A 167 5.29 29.57 -17.00
CA ALA A 167 5.86 30.89 -16.79
C ALA A 167 5.12 31.83 -17.73
N ASP A 168 4.35 32.76 -17.15
CA ASP A 168 3.83 33.89 -17.90
C ASP A 168 5.06 34.76 -18.17
N ASP A 169 5.67 34.58 -19.34
CA ASP A 169 6.74 35.44 -19.83
C ASP A 169 6.08 36.81 -20.02
N GLY A 170 6.12 37.65 -18.97
CA GLY A 170 5.38 38.90 -18.79
C GLY A 170 5.55 39.94 -19.90
N THR A 171 5.12 39.58 -21.10
CA THR A 171 5.08 40.36 -22.32
C THR A 171 3.62 40.71 -22.59
N LEU A 172 3.03 41.42 -21.63
CA LEU A 172 1.93 42.31 -21.92
C LEU A 172 2.54 43.56 -22.58
N THR A 173 2.58 43.57 -23.91
CA THR A 173 2.63 44.82 -24.70
C THR A 173 1.27 45.47 -24.69
#